data_AF-A0A960JNP0-F1
#
_entry.id   AF-A0A960JNP0-F1
#
_cell.length_a   1.000
_cell.length_b   1.000
_cell.length_c   1.000
_cell.angle_alpha   90.00
_cell.angle_beta   90.00
_cell.angle_gamma   90.00
#
_symmetry.space_group_name_H-M   'P 1'
#
loop_
_entity.id
_entity.type
_entity.pdbx_description
1 polymer ?
#
loop_
_entity_poly.entity_id
_entity_poly.type
_entity_poly.pdbx_seq_one_letter_code
_entity_poly.pdbx_strand_id
1 'polypeptide(L)'
;LVNSYKRLVPGFEAPSTISWAHNNRSALVRIPQHKTGKHNSTRVEYRSPDAACNPYLAFALILAAGMKGVSEGYELPPEAPDDLHRLSDAQRSALGIGMLPASLSEALDVMESSQLVQDTLGPHIFEWFLRNKTSEWADYKAHVSQFELDRYLRAW
;
A
#
# COMPACT_ATOMS: atom_id res chain seq x y z
N LEU A 1 9.09 -6.32 -0.40
CA LEU A 1 9.47 -7.75 -0.23
C LEU A 1 8.23 -8.52 0.21
N VAL A 2 8.21 -9.84 0.17
CA VAL A 2 7.06 -10.64 0.69
C VAL A 2 6.66 -10.24 2.12
N ASN A 3 7.65 -9.93 2.96
CA ASN A 3 7.43 -9.54 4.35
C ASN A 3 6.64 -8.22 4.53
N SER A 4 6.66 -7.32 3.54
CA SER A 4 5.93 -6.05 3.57
C SER A 4 4.44 -6.24 3.82
N TYR A 5 3.85 -7.31 3.27
CA TYR A 5 2.43 -7.61 3.38
C TYR A 5 2.03 -8.22 4.72
N LYS A 6 3.00 -8.74 5.49
CA LYS A 6 2.76 -9.16 6.88
C LYS A 6 2.60 -7.96 7.81
N ARG A 7 3.02 -6.76 7.37
CA ARG A 7 2.79 -5.49 8.07
C ARG A 7 1.41 -4.92 7.77
N LEU A 8 0.92 -5.05 6.54
CA LEU A 8 -0.36 -4.47 6.06
C LEU A 8 -1.58 -5.30 6.48
N VAL A 9 -1.59 -5.74 7.73
CA VAL A 9 -2.68 -6.51 8.34
C VAL A 9 -3.46 -5.63 9.32
N PRO A 10 -4.79 -5.78 9.43
CA PRO A 10 -5.59 -5.03 10.40
C PRO A 10 -5.09 -5.22 11.84
N GLY A 11 -5.17 -4.16 12.66
CA GLY A 11 -4.93 -4.22 14.11
C GLY A 11 -3.56 -3.76 14.61
N PHE A 12 -2.62 -3.39 13.72
CA PHE A 12 -1.25 -3.03 14.09
C PHE A 12 -0.84 -1.61 13.61
N GLU A 13 -1.78 -0.65 13.61
CA GLU A 13 -1.65 0.73 13.12
C GLU A 13 -1.25 0.93 11.64
N ALA A 14 -0.83 -0.13 10.95
CA ALA A 14 -0.53 -0.10 9.53
C ALA A 14 -1.82 0.03 8.71
N PRO A 15 -1.82 0.84 7.63
CA PRO A 15 -2.99 0.96 6.78
C PRO A 15 -3.19 -0.32 5.95
N SER A 16 -4.45 -0.76 5.81
CA SER A 16 -4.84 -1.87 4.93
C SER A 16 -5.91 -1.46 3.90
N THR A 17 -6.43 -0.24 4.00
CA THR A 17 -7.50 0.28 3.12
C THR A 17 -7.01 1.47 2.30
N ILE A 18 -7.56 1.64 1.09
CA ILE A 18 -7.34 2.81 0.24
C ILE A 18 -8.21 3.95 0.78
N SER A 19 -7.62 4.81 1.60
CA SER A 19 -8.36 5.83 2.35
C SER A 19 -7.50 7.06 2.65
N TRP A 20 -8.14 8.20 2.88
CA TRP A 20 -7.50 9.40 3.40
C TRP A 20 -8.33 10.01 4.52
N ALA A 21 -7.66 10.61 5.52
CA ALA A 21 -8.34 11.36 6.59
C ALA A 21 -7.40 12.29 7.37
N HIS A 22 -7.98 13.31 8.00
CA HIS A 22 -7.33 14.22 8.91
C HIS A 22 -7.03 13.54 10.25
N ASN A 23 -5.78 13.62 10.67
CA ASN A 23 -5.30 13.09 11.95
C ASN A 23 -5.61 11.60 12.25
N ASN A 24 -6.11 10.83 11.28
CA ASN A 24 -6.45 9.41 11.46
C ASN A 24 -5.23 8.51 11.15
N ARG A 25 -4.76 7.78 12.15
CA ARG A 25 -3.63 6.81 12.03
C ARG A 25 -4.06 5.45 11.48
N SER A 26 -5.31 5.29 11.09
CA SER A 26 -5.81 4.09 10.42
C SER A 26 -5.81 4.28 8.90
N ALA A 27 -5.83 5.53 8.44
CA ALA A 27 -5.88 5.87 7.03
C ALA A 27 -4.53 5.66 6.32
N LEU A 28 -4.59 5.32 5.03
CA LEU A 28 -3.43 5.20 4.16
C LEU A 28 -2.73 6.54 3.95
N VAL A 29 -3.53 7.56 3.64
CA VAL A 29 -3.08 8.95 3.53
C VAL A 29 -3.58 9.72 4.75
N ARG A 30 -2.67 10.17 5.60
CA ARG A 30 -2.99 11.00 6.75
C ARG A 30 -2.64 12.45 6.46
N ILE A 31 -3.54 13.37 6.82
CA ILE A 31 -3.27 14.80 6.83
C ILE A 31 -3.04 15.23 8.28
N PRO A 32 -1.78 15.46 8.71
CA PRO A 32 -1.51 15.89 10.08
C PRO A 32 -2.01 17.31 10.32
N GLN A 33 -2.63 17.55 11.48
CA GLN A 33 -2.93 18.91 11.91
C GLN A 33 -1.62 19.69 12.13
N HIS A 34 -1.53 20.87 11.52
CA HIS A 34 -0.44 21.80 11.79
C HIS A 34 -0.78 22.65 13.02
N LYS A 35 0.23 23.07 13.78
CA LYS A 35 0.04 24.03 14.88
C LYS A 35 -0.27 25.41 14.31
N THR A 36 -1.14 26.17 14.98
CA THR A 36 -1.46 27.56 14.63
C THR A 36 -0.18 28.37 14.39
N GLY A 37 -0.11 29.09 13.26
CA GLY A 37 1.07 29.87 12.86
C GLY A 37 2.21 29.07 12.21
N LYS A 38 2.08 27.74 12.02
CA LYS A 38 3.06 26.89 11.33
C LYS A 38 2.54 26.33 10.00
N HIS A 39 1.99 27.17 9.13
CA HIS A 39 1.41 26.76 7.85
C HIS A 39 2.41 26.04 6.91
N ASN A 40 3.70 26.37 7.02
CA ASN A 40 4.79 25.70 6.27
C ASN A 40 4.98 24.21 6.65
N SER A 41 4.29 23.71 7.66
CA SER A 41 4.35 22.29 8.07
C SER A 41 3.22 21.43 7.51
N THR A 42 2.32 22.03 6.71
CA THR A 42 1.27 21.31 5.97
C THR A 42 1.91 20.28 5.05
N ARG A 43 1.48 19.03 5.17
CA ARG A 43 2.05 17.90 4.42
C ARG A 43 1.05 16.76 4.33
N VAL A 44 1.32 15.88 3.37
CA VAL A 44 0.64 14.59 3.22
C VAL A 44 1.54 13.51 3.80
N GLU A 45 0.99 12.68 4.68
CA GLU A 45 1.69 11.51 5.25
C GLU A 45 1.17 10.24 4.56
N TYR A 46 1.96 9.67 3.64
CA TYR A 46 1.66 8.40 2.97
C TYR A 46 2.29 7.23 3.75
N ARG A 47 1.45 6.33 4.29
CA ARG A 47 1.85 5.41 5.39
C ARG A 47 2.08 3.95 4.96
N SER A 48 1.90 3.64 3.68
CA SER A 48 2.11 2.30 3.11
C SER A 48 3.59 1.89 2.94
N PRO A 49 4.53 2.77 2.54
CA PRO A 49 5.92 2.37 2.37
C PRO A 49 6.53 1.85 3.67
N ASP A 50 7.41 0.87 3.56
CA ASP A 50 8.25 0.37 4.65
C ASP A 50 9.74 0.56 4.31
N ALA A 51 10.62 0.28 5.27
CA ALA A 51 12.06 0.49 5.12
C ALA A 51 12.73 -0.46 4.10
N ALA A 52 12.03 -1.49 3.60
CA ALA A 52 12.55 -2.37 2.57
C ALA A 52 12.34 -1.83 1.15
N CYS A 53 11.58 -0.73 0.98
CA CYS A 53 11.44 -0.06 -0.30
C CYS A 53 12.78 0.54 -0.77
N ASN A 54 13.04 0.50 -2.07
CA ASN A 54 14.06 1.37 -2.66
C ASN A 54 13.53 2.82 -2.60
N PRO A 55 14.17 3.74 -1.86
CA PRO A 55 13.64 5.07 -1.64
C PRO A 55 13.51 5.90 -2.92
N TYR A 56 14.41 5.69 -3.90
CA TYR A 56 14.35 6.40 -5.18
C TYR A 56 13.10 6.02 -5.97
N LEU A 57 12.83 4.72 -6.10
CA LEU A 57 11.66 4.23 -6.84
C LEU A 57 10.35 4.59 -6.12
N ALA A 58 10.33 4.48 -4.79
CA ALA A 58 9.17 4.83 -3.99
C ALA A 58 8.81 6.31 -4.15
N PHE A 59 9.77 7.22 -3.99
CA PHE A 59 9.51 8.65 -4.13
C PHE A 59 9.18 9.06 -5.56
N ALA A 60 9.80 8.43 -6.58
CA ALA A 60 9.45 8.67 -7.97
C ALA A 60 7.97 8.34 -8.25
N LEU A 61 7.50 7.18 -7.80
CA LEU A 61 6.10 6.76 -7.99
C LEU A 61 5.11 7.59 -7.20
N ILE A 62 5.43 7.92 -5.94
CA ILE A 62 4.57 8.79 -5.11
C ILE A 62 4.44 10.18 -5.75
N LEU A 63 5.56 10.75 -6.23
CA LEU A 63 5.55 12.04 -6.91
C LEU A 63 4.75 11.97 -8.21
N ALA A 64 4.97 10.96 -9.04
CA ALA A 64 4.24 10.80 -10.31
C ALA A 64 2.73 10.64 -10.09
N ALA A 65 2.31 9.84 -9.10
CA ALA A 65 0.90 9.69 -8.74
C ALA A 65 0.27 11.02 -8.29
N GLY A 66 0.96 11.77 -7.43
CA GLY A 66 0.50 13.08 -6.98
C GLY A 66 0.40 14.10 -8.12
N MET A 67 1.42 14.15 -8.98
CA MET A 67 1.44 15.06 -10.13
C MET A 67 0.33 14.75 -11.13
N LYS A 68 0.08 13.46 -11.44
CA LYS A 68 -1.00 13.06 -12.35
C LYS A 68 -2.38 13.47 -11.81
N GLY A 69 -2.63 13.26 -10.52
CA GLY A 69 -3.87 13.68 -9.88
C GLY A 69 -4.11 15.20 -9.96
N VAL A 70 -3.06 16.00 -9.79
CA VAL A 70 -3.14 17.46 -9.93
C VAL A 70 -3.35 17.88 -11.39
N SER A 71 -2.57 17.31 -12.32
CA SER A 71 -2.62 17.71 -13.73
C SER A 71 -3.92 17.33 -14.42
N GLU A 72 -4.52 16.20 -14.03
CA GLU A 72 -5.76 15.69 -14.61
C GLU A 72 -7.00 16.05 -13.77
N GLY A 73 -6.83 16.72 -12.64
CA GLY A 73 -7.93 17.22 -11.82
C GLY A 73 -8.77 16.11 -11.18
N TYR A 74 -8.12 15.08 -10.61
CA TYR A 74 -8.83 13.96 -10.01
C TYR A 74 -9.66 14.41 -8.80
N GLU A 75 -10.92 13.96 -8.76
CA GLU A 75 -11.78 14.17 -7.61
C GLU A 75 -11.32 13.30 -6.45
N LEU A 76 -11.18 13.92 -5.28
CA LEU A 76 -10.84 13.21 -4.06
C LEU A 76 -12.11 12.53 -3.51
N PRO A 77 -12.05 11.24 -3.13
CA PRO A 77 -13.19 10.59 -2.50
C PRO A 77 -13.51 11.26 -1.15
N PRO A 78 -14.71 11.00 -0.58
CA PRO A 78 -15.05 11.45 0.76
C PRO A 78 -13.98 11.05 1.79
N GLU A 79 -13.81 11.90 2.81
CA GLU A 79 -12.93 11.60 3.94
C GLU A 79 -13.36 10.31 4.64
N ALA A 80 -12.39 9.45 4.95
CA ALA A 80 -12.65 8.17 5.59
C ALA A 80 -13.09 8.36 7.07
N PRO A 81 -13.99 7.49 7.57
CA PRO A 81 -14.43 7.56 8.97
C PRO A 81 -13.29 7.23 9.94
N ASP A 82 -13.38 7.69 11.19
CA ASP A 82 -12.34 7.49 12.20
C ASP A 82 -12.06 5.99 12.47
N ASP A 83 -13.12 5.18 12.58
CA ASP A 83 -13.08 3.76 12.96
C ASP A 83 -12.88 2.79 11.77
N LEU A 84 -12.00 3.12 10.81
CA LEU A 84 -11.70 2.30 9.62
C LEU A 84 -11.46 0.81 9.92
N HIS A 85 -10.79 0.51 11.04
CA HIS A 85 -10.46 -0.86 11.45
C HIS A 85 -11.67 -1.68 11.93
N ARG A 86 -12.78 -1.02 12.30
CA ARG A 86 -13.99 -1.68 12.84
C ARG A 86 -15.03 -1.96 11.76
N LEU A 87 -14.83 -1.43 10.56
CA LEU A 87 -15.74 -1.65 9.45
C LEU A 87 -15.70 -3.12 9.03
N SER A 88 -16.87 -3.70 8.78
CA SER A 88 -16.99 -4.97 8.05
C SER A 88 -16.66 -4.78 6.56
N ASP A 89 -16.41 -5.86 5.83
CA ASP A 89 -16.22 -5.82 4.37
C ASP A 89 -17.40 -5.16 3.65
N ALA A 90 -18.63 -5.47 4.09
CA ALA A 90 -19.84 -4.89 3.53
C ALA A 90 -19.93 -3.37 3.76
N GLN A 91 -19.57 -2.91 4.96
CA GLN A 91 -19.57 -1.47 5.29
C GLN A 91 -18.48 -0.73 4.49
N ARG A 92 -17.27 -1.30 4.37
CA ARG A 92 -16.20 -0.72 3.55
C ARG A 92 -16.63 -0.59 2.10
N SER A 93 -17.19 -1.65 1.52
CA SER A 93 -17.66 -1.64 0.13
C SER A 93 -18.77 -0.62 -0.10
N ALA A 94 -19.71 -0.47 0.85
CA ALA A 94 -20.79 0.52 0.77
C ALA A 94 -20.25 1.98 0.79
N LEU A 95 -19.09 2.20 1.41
CA LEU A 95 -18.40 3.49 1.45
C LEU A 95 -17.42 3.68 0.28
N GLY A 96 -17.31 2.71 -0.64
CA GLY A 96 -16.34 2.76 -1.74
C GLY A 96 -14.87 2.65 -1.29
N ILE A 97 -14.63 2.12 -0.09
CA ILE A 97 -13.27 2.00 0.48
C ILE A 97 -12.66 0.68 0.02
N GLY A 98 -11.72 0.77 -0.92
CA GLY A 98 -10.94 -0.38 -1.40
C GLY A 98 -9.93 -0.90 -0.39
N MET A 99 -9.41 -2.11 -0.64
CA MET A 99 -8.32 -2.71 0.12
C MET A 99 -6.99 -2.55 -0.62
N LEU A 100 -5.89 -2.42 0.13
CA LEU A 100 -4.55 -2.60 -0.43
C LEU A 100 -4.34 -4.06 -0.83
N PRO A 101 -3.44 -4.36 -1.79
CA PRO A 101 -3.04 -5.73 -2.07
C PRO A 101 -2.58 -6.45 -0.81
N ALA A 102 -3.09 -7.66 -0.58
CA ALA A 102 -2.80 -8.46 0.61
C ALA A 102 -1.53 -9.31 0.47
N SER A 103 -0.96 -9.37 -0.73
CA SER A 103 0.24 -10.15 -1.04
C SER A 103 1.13 -9.47 -2.07
N LEU A 104 2.39 -9.93 -2.15
CA LEU A 104 3.31 -9.50 -3.20
C LEU A 104 2.76 -9.85 -4.59
N SER A 105 2.10 -11.01 -4.73
CA SER A 105 1.45 -11.42 -5.97
C SER A 105 0.44 -10.38 -6.45
N GLU A 106 -0.54 -10.04 -5.61
CA GLU A 106 -1.61 -9.10 -5.98
C GLU A 106 -1.06 -7.72 -6.32
N ALA A 107 -0.02 -7.27 -5.61
CA ALA A 107 0.61 -5.99 -5.90
C ALA A 107 1.36 -5.99 -7.23
N LEU A 108 1.96 -7.13 -7.62
CA LEU A 108 2.59 -7.28 -8.93
C LEU A 108 1.54 -7.30 -10.04
N ASP A 109 0.39 -7.94 -9.84
CA ASP A 109 -0.72 -7.93 -10.80
C ASP A 109 -1.26 -6.50 -11.03
N VAL A 110 -1.40 -5.72 -9.95
CA VAL A 110 -1.79 -4.30 -10.03
C VAL A 110 -0.69 -3.46 -10.70
N MET A 111 0.58 -3.72 -10.39
CA MET A 111 1.70 -3.02 -11.02
C MET A 111 1.79 -3.30 -12.52
N GLU A 112 1.61 -4.55 -12.93
CA GLU A 112 1.69 -4.98 -14.33
C GLU A 112 0.67 -4.25 -15.21
N SER A 113 -0.55 -4.07 -14.70
CA SER A 113 -1.63 -3.34 -15.38
C SER A 113 -1.56 -1.81 -15.25
N SER A 114 -0.58 -1.27 -14.52
CA SER A 114 -0.52 0.17 -14.23
C SER A 114 0.32 0.95 -15.24
N GLN A 115 -0.35 1.70 -16.13
CA GLN A 115 0.32 2.61 -17.06
C GLN A 115 1.16 3.68 -16.34
N LEU A 116 0.67 4.22 -15.22
CA LEU A 116 1.41 5.21 -14.42
C LEU A 116 2.77 4.66 -13.99
N VAL A 117 2.82 3.42 -13.50
CA VAL A 117 4.06 2.81 -13.02
C VAL A 117 5.00 2.53 -14.20
N GLN A 118 4.48 2.05 -15.32
CA GLN A 118 5.24 1.84 -16.56
C GLN A 118 5.91 3.14 -17.05
N ASP A 119 5.13 4.21 -17.17
CA ASP A 119 5.62 5.51 -17.66
C ASP A 119 6.66 6.12 -16.70
N THR A 120 6.44 5.96 -15.39
CA THR A 120 7.31 6.57 -14.36
C THR A 120 8.65 5.87 -14.27
N LEU A 121 8.67 4.53 -14.31
CA LEU A 121 9.90 3.75 -14.16
C LEU A 121 10.65 3.55 -15.48
N GLY A 122 9.94 3.67 -16.60
CA GLY A 122 10.43 3.32 -17.92
C GLY A 122 10.53 1.80 -18.12
N PRO A 123 10.63 1.35 -19.38
CA PRO A 123 10.48 -0.06 -19.75
C PRO A 123 11.52 -0.96 -19.06
N HIS A 124 12.77 -0.50 -18.99
CA HIS A 124 13.86 -1.29 -18.41
C HIS A 124 13.66 -1.56 -16.92
N ILE A 125 13.41 -0.54 -16.09
CA ILE A 125 13.26 -0.74 -14.64
C ILE A 125 11.97 -1.50 -14.35
N PHE A 126 10.88 -1.17 -15.05
CA PHE A 126 9.59 -1.82 -14.88
C PHE A 126 9.67 -3.34 -15.11
N GLU A 127 10.20 -3.76 -16.26
CA GLU A 127 10.34 -5.17 -16.63
C GLU A 127 11.20 -5.94 -15.62
N TRP A 128 12.40 -5.42 -15.32
CA TRP A 128 13.31 -6.09 -14.39
C TRP A 128 12.75 -6.15 -12.97
N PHE A 129 12.02 -5.13 -12.54
CA PHE A 129 11.38 -5.13 -11.24
C PHE A 129 10.32 -6.23 -11.13
N LEU A 130 9.39 -6.29 -12.11
CA LEU A 130 8.37 -7.34 -12.16
C LEU A 130 9.02 -8.73 -12.17
N ARG A 131 9.97 -8.96 -13.08
CA ARG A 131 10.66 -10.26 -13.19
C ARG A 131 11.31 -10.69 -11.87
N ASN A 132 12.06 -9.79 -11.24
CA ASN A 132 12.76 -10.10 -10.00
C ASN A 132 11.78 -10.37 -8.85
N LYS A 133 10.70 -9.61 -8.73
CA LYS A 133 9.71 -9.78 -7.65
C LYS A 133 8.78 -10.96 -7.87
N THR A 134 8.48 -11.32 -9.11
CA THR A 134 7.78 -12.55 -9.44
C THR A 134 8.62 -13.77 -9.08
N SER A 135 9.94 -13.74 -9.33
CA SER A 135 10.85 -14.80 -8.89
C SER A 135 10.91 -14.91 -7.37
N GLU A 136 11.06 -13.78 -6.65
CA GLU A 136 11.04 -13.75 -5.18
C GLU A 136 9.76 -14.38 -4.60
N TRP A 137 8.61 -14.08 -5.23
CA TRP A 137 7.33 -14.66 -4.84
C TRP A 137 7.24 -16.17 -5.11
N ALA A 138 7.75 -16.62 -6.26
CA ALA A 138 7.78 -18.04 -6.59
C ALA A 138 8.63 -18.84 -5.59
N ASP A 139 9.80 -18.32 -5.23
CA ASP A 139 10.69 -18.92 -4.23
C ASP A 139 10.01 -19.02 -2.86
N TYR A 140 9.34 -17.95 -2.42
CA TYR A 140 8.59 -17.96 -1.16
C TYR A 140 7.47 -19.00 -1.16
N LYS A 141 6.72 -19.12 -2.27
CA LYS A 141 5.59 -20.06 -2.38
C LYS A 141 6.04 -21.53 -2.36
N ALA A 142 7.25 -21.82 -2.84
CA ALA A 142 7.83 -23.15 -2.83
C ALA A 142 8.42 -23.54 -1.46
N HIS A 143 8.54 -22.60 -0.52
CA HIS A 143 9.15 -22.82 0.79
C HIS A 143 8.14 -23.35 1.82
N VAL A 144 8.45 -24.48 2.45
CA VAL A 144 7.70 -25.01 3.60
C VAL A 144 8.23 -24.38 4.89
N SER A 145 7.42 -23.54 5.52
CA SER A 145 7.79 -22.78 6.71
C SER A 145 7.61 -23.57 8.02
N GLN A 146 8.29 -23.13 9.08
CA GLN A 146 8.12 -23.71 10.41
C GLN A 146 6.67 -23.61 10.91
N PHE A 147 5.94 -22.56 10.54
CA PHE A 147 4.51 -22.41 10.87
C PHE A 147 3.67 -23.58 10.33
N GLU A 148 3.93 -23.99 9.10
CA GLU A 148 3.22 -25.11 8.46
C GLU A 148 3.60 -26.44 9.13
N LEU A 149 4.89 -26.64 9.43
CA LEU A 149 5.35 -27.84 10.13
C LEU A 149 4.72 -27.94 11.53
N ASP A 150 4.77 -26.88 12.33
CA ASP A 150 4.23 -26.89 13.70
C ASP A 150 2.72 -27.15 13.74
N ARG A 151 1.98 -26.64 12.73
CA ARG A 151 0.53 -26.74 12.68
C ARG A 151 0.04 -28.05 12.06
N TYR A 152 0.68 -28.52 10.99
CA TYR A 152 0.17 -29.63 10.19
C TYR A 152 0.92 -30.93 10.47
N LEU A 153 2.23 -30.90 10.75
CA LEU A 153 3.00 -32.13 10.95
C LEU A 153 2.60 -32.88 12.22
N ARG A 154 2.22 -32.16 13.30
CA ARG A 154 1.75 -32.77 14.56
C ARG A 154 0.35 -33.36 14.49
N ALA A 155 -0.41 -33.02 13.45
CA ALA A 155 -1.74 -33.56 13.20
C ALA A 155 -1.70 -34.88 12.39
N TRP A 156 -0.49 -35.36 12.06
CA TRP A 156 -0.19 -36.68 11.49
C TRP A 156 0.44 -37.59 12.54
#